data_AF-A0A4Q7FJC5-F1
#
_entry.id   AF-A0A4Q7FJC5-F1
#
_cell.length_a   1.000
_cell.length_b   1.000
_cell.length_c   1.000
_cell.angle_alpha   90.00
_cell.angle_beta   90.00
_cell.angle_gamma   90.00
#
_symmetry.space_group_name_H-M   'P 1'
#
loop_
_entity.id
_entity.type
_entity.pdbx_description
1 polymer ?
#
loop_
_entity_poly.entity_id
_entity_poly.type
_entity_poly.pdbx_seq_one_letter_code
_entity_poly.pdbx_strand_id
1 'polypeptide(L)' 'MSYATKVYKEVGGDKMTVVAGGSIQIGNVTFTVNAAGKLLVTGLPTVNPNVAGQLWANNGVLTISAG' A
#
# COMPACT_ATOMS: atom_id res chain seq x y z
N MET A 1 13.58 -9.85 -20.65
CA MET A 1 12.65 -10.00 -19.52
C MET A 1 11.27 -9.55 -19.96
N SER A 2 10.28 -10.45 -19.94
CA SER A 2 8.87 -10.06 -20.11
C SER A 2 8.31 -9.78 -18.72
N TYR A 3 7.85 -8.56 -18.48
CA TYR A 3 7.20 -8.20 -17.23
C TYR A 3 5.70 -8.46 -17.42
N ALA A 4 5.16 -9.49 -16.76
CA ALA A 4 3.71 -9.66 -16.71
C ALA A 4 3.11 -8.49 -15.93
N THR A 5 2.10 -7.81 -16.49
CA THR A 5 1.41 -6.70 -15.83
C THR A 5 0.71 -7.20 -14.56
N LYS A 6 1.17 -6.74 -13.39
CA LYS A 6 0.61 -7.07 -12.07
C LYS A 6 -0.46 -6.11 -11.59
N VAL A 7 -0.73 -5.07 -12.38
CA VAL A 7 -1.76 -4.06 -12.15
C VAL A 7 -2.56 -3.94 -13.44
N TYR A 8 -3.88 -4.06 -13.37
CA TYR A 8 -4.76 -3.93 -14.54
C TYR A 8 -6.11 -3.31 -14.14
N LYS A 9 -6.80 -2.71 -15.09
CA LYS A 9 -8.21 -2.31 -14.93
C LYS A 9 -9.12 -3.49 -15.29
N GLU A 10 -10.17 -3.70 -14.52
CA GLU A 10 -11.19 -4.71 -14.87
C GLU A 10 -11.98 -4.25 -16.11
N VAL A 11 -12.26 -5.17 -17.03
CA VAL A 11 -12.94 -4.84 -18.29
C VAL A 11 -14.33 -4.28 -18.00
N GLY A 12 -14.59 -3.07 -18.47
CA GLY A 12 -15.88 -2.40 -18.31
C GLY A 12 -16.10 -1.75 -16.92
N GLY A 13 -15.08 -1.69 -16.06
CA GLY A 13 -15.17 -1.05 -14.74
C GLY A 13 -14.07 -0.03 -14.47
N ASP A 14 -14.30 0.82 -13.46
CA ASP A 14 -13.33 1.82 -12.99
C ASP A 14 -12.34 1.27 -11.94
N LYS A 15 -12.48 -0.01 -11.60
CA LYS A 15 -11.65 -0.68 -10.60
C LYS A 15 -10.29 -1.07 -11.17
N MET A 16 -9.24 -0.71 -10.44
CA MET A 16 -7.87 -1.17 -10.68
C MET A 16 -7.53 -2.31 -9.71
N THR A 17 -7.10 -3.44 -10.27
CA THR A 17 -6.74 -4.65 -9.52
C THR A 17 -5.24 -4.85 -9.54
N VAL A 18 -4.67 -5.06 -8.35
CA VAL A 18 -3.27 -5.41 -8.13
C VAL A 18 -3.22 -6.87 -7.67
N VAL A 19 -2.50 -7.72 -8.40
CA VAL A 19 -2.41 -9.15 -8.09
C VAL A 19 -1.13 -9.48 -7.32
N ALA A 20 -1.01 -10.71 -6.85
CA ALA A 20 0.16 -11.21 -6.12
C ALA A 20 1.50 -10.91 -6.84
N GLY A 21 2.41 -10.27 -6.10
CA GLY A 21 3.69 -9.74 -6.57
C GLY A 21 3.62 -8.30 -7.11
N GLY A 22 2.44 -7.69 -7.16
CA GLY A 22 2.24 -6.29 -7.57
C GLY A 22 2.27 -5.33 -6.39
N SER A 23 2.46 -4.03 -6.69
CA SER A 23 2.41 -2.97 -5.69
C SER A 23 1.90 -1.64 -6.26
N ILE A 24 1.42 -0.76 -5.38
CA ILE A 24 1.13 0.64 -5.62
C ILE A 24 1.99 1.46 -4.67
N GLN A 25 2.73 2.44 -5.18
CA GLN A 25 3.53 3.37 -4.38
C GLN A 25 2.92 4.77 -4.41
N ILE A 26 2.77 5.38 -3.24
CA ILE A 26 2.28 6.76 -3.05
C ILE A 26 3.30 7.49 -2.17
N GLY A 27 4.11 8.34 -2.78
CA GLY A 27 5.25 8.94 -2.10
C GLY A 27 6.23 7.87 -1.61
N ASN A 28 6.50 7.83 -0.30
CA ASN A 28 7.33 6.82 0.35
C ASN A 28 6.56 5.56 0.78
N VAL A 29 5.23 5.59 0.78
CA VAL A 29 4.40 4.47 1.23
C VAL A 29 4.15 3.51 0.06
N THR A 30 4.33 2.21 0.32
CA THR A 30 4.08 1.16 -0.68
C THR A 30 3.07 0.16 -0.17
N PHE A 31 2.03 -0.07 -0.96
CA PHE A 31 1.02 -1.12 -0.77
C PHE A 31 1.37 -2.29 -1.70
N THR A 32 1.78 -3.41 -1.13
CA THR A 32 2.20 -4.59 -1.90
C THR A 32 1.26 -5.76 -1.63
N VAL A 33 0.84 -6.46 -2.67
CA VAL A 33 0.21 -7.78 -2.52
C VAL A 33 1.31 -8.82 -2.64
N ASN A 34 1.68 -9.48 -1.54
CA ASN A 34 2.77 -10.46 -1.57
C ASN A 34 2.37 -11.73 -2.37
N ALA A 35 3.30 -12.67 -2.52
CA ALA A 35 3.07 -13.92 -3.25
C ALA A 35 1.91 -14.77 -2.67
N ALA A 36 1.60 -14.61 -1.38
CA ALA A 36 0.49 -15.29 -0.70
C ALA A 36 -0.84 -14.51 -0.76
N GLY A 37 -0.91 -13.42 -1.54
CA GLY A 37 -2.11 -12.59 -1.67
C GLY A 37 -2.40 -11.69 -0.46
N LYS A 38 -1.44 -11.50 0.45
CA LYS A 38 -1.60 -10.64 1.63
C LYS A 38 -1.14 -9.22 1.31
N LEU A 39 -1.85 -8.23 1.86
CA LEU A 39 -1.48 -6.83 1.77
C LEU A 39 -0.38 -6.52 2.80
N LEU A 40 0.72 -5.96 2.33
CA LEU A 40 1.78 -5.38 3.15
C LEU A 40 1.83 -3.88 2.89
N VAL A 41 1.94 -3.10 3.95
CA VAL A 41 2.11 -1.64 3.89
C VAL A 41 3.47 -1.31 4.48
N THR A 42 4.36 -0.72 3.69
CA THR A 42 5.70 -0.34 4.10
C THR A 42 5.96 1.14 3.84
N GLY A 43 7.03 1.68 4.43
CA GLY A 43 7.39 3.09 4.26
C GLY A 43 6.55 4.08 5.08
N LEU A 44 5.71 3.59 6.00
CA LEU A 44 5.02 4.42 6.98
C LEU A 44 6.02 5.05 7.97
N PRO A 45 5.79 6.30 8.42
CA PRO A 45 6.56 6.89 9.52
C PRO A 45 6.52 6.02 10.78
N THR A 46 7.63 5.95 11.51
CA THR A 46 7.72 5.21 12.79
C THR A 46 7.53 6.10 14.01
N VAL A 47 7.29 7.40 13.78
CA VAL A 47 6.99 8.43 14.78
C VAL A 47 5.71 9.12 14.34
N ASN A 48 4.88 9.57 15.29
CA ASN A 48 3.67 10.32 14.97
C ASN A 48 4.02 11.53 14.08
N PRO A 49 3.47 11.61 12.85
CA PRO A 49 3.76 12.68 11.91
C PRO A 49 3.14 14.03 12.29
N ASN A 50 2.24 14.08 13.28
CA ASN A 50 1.48 15.28 13.68
C ASN A 50 0.69 15.90 12.51
N VAL A 51 0.07 15.03 11.71
CA VAL A 51 -0.79 15.39 10.59
C VAL A 51 -2.07 14.60 10.73
N ALA A 52 -3.17 15.27 11.07
CA ALA A 52 -4.45 14.64 11.33
C ALA A 52 -4.88 13.75 10.15
N GLY A 53 -5.22 12.50 10.44
CA GLY A 53 -5.63 11.50 9.45
C GLY A 53 -4.49 10.72 8.78
N GLN A 54 -3.23 11.10 9.00
CA GLN A 54 -2.10 10.37 8.41
C GLN A 54 -1.85 9.03 9.11
N LEU A 55 -1.61 7.98 8.32
CA LEU A 55 -1.21 6.66 8.82
C LEU A 55 0.26 6.64 9.24
N TRP A 56 0.56 5.96 10.35
CA TRP A 56 1.92 5.71 10.82
C TRP A 56 2.02 4.37 11.57
N ALA A 57 3.22 3.85 11.72
CA ALA A 57 3.51 2.60 12.42
C ALA A 57 4.00 2.90 13.84
N ASN A 58 3.19 2.54 14.84
CA ASN A 58 3.52 2.69 16.25
C ASN A 58 3.91 1.33 16.83
N ASN A 59 5.20 1.00 16.82
CA ASN A 59 5.73 -0.26 17.38
C ASN A 59 4.98 -1.51 16.92
N GLY A 60 4.63 -1.58 15.63
CA GLY A 60 3.89 -2.70 15.03
C GLY A 60 2.37 -2.53 14.97
N VAL A 61 1.82 -1.46 15.56
CA VAL A 61 0.40 -1.10 15.45
C VAL A 61 0.22 -0.04 14.38
N LEU A 62 -0.61 -0.33 13.37
CA LEU A 62 -1.05 0.68 12.40
C LEU A 62 -1.95 1.68 13.12
N THR A 63 -1.56 2.96 13.08
CA THR A 63 -2.21 4.02 13.83
C THR A 63 -2.55 5.19 12.90
N ILE A 64 -3.66 5.88 13.18
CA ILE A 64 -4.03 7.15 12.54
C ILE A 64 -3.61 8.29 13.48
N SER A 65 -2.84 9.26 12.97
CA SER A 65 -2.46 10.46 13.72
C SER A 65 -3.68 11.34 13.97
N ALA A 66 -3.79 11.90 15.17
CA ALA A 66 -4.83 12.85 15.53
C ALA A 66 -4.50 14.31 15.16
N GLY A 67 -3.29 14.56 14.63
CA GLY A 67 -2.73 15.91 14.48
C GLY A 67 -1.71 16.21 15.56
#